data_AF-A0A1Y2F0V8-F1
#
_entry.id   AF-A0A1Y2F0V8-F1
#
_cell.length_a   1.000
_cell.length_b   1.000
_cell.length_c   1.000
_cell.angle_alpha   90.00
_cell.angle_beta   90.00
_cell.angle_gamma   90.00
#
_symmetry.space_group_name_H-M   'P 1'
#
loop_
_entity.id
_entity.type
_entity.pdbx_description
1 polymer ?
#
loop_
_entity_poly.entity_id
_entity_poly.type
_entity_poly.pdbx_seq_one_letter_code
_entity_poly.pdbx_strand_id
1 'polypeptide(L)'
;MSAEEKQELLPKKETEKIGDPIERPTVPKVDYSKKTFYDYLGLKNDASEETIKSTYAELSKKYNPITNPDEISRYQDILYSGETLTNPVLKKFYDEYGDVSVLLFNILQIYFPLKQIEKPSKYIYGALFGASGVCACLFITVMAFFSRFIGSYSANWIYPMLATIVLCLGYLIYIAFRTKYDIAASEK
;
A
#
# COMPACT_ATOMS: atom_id res chain seq x y z
N MET A 1 -4.02 -51.18 58.70
CA MET A 1 -3.51 -50.95 57.32
C MET A 1 -4.01 -49.57 56.89
N SER A 2 -3.55 -48.53 57.60
CA SER A 2 -2.43 -47.60 57.31
C SER A 2 -2.60 -46.83 56.00
N ALA A 3 -2.65 -45.51 56.12
CA ALA A 3 -3.03 -44.51 55.14
C ALA A 3 -2.01 -44.30 53.99
N GLU A 4 -1.19 -45.31 53.69
CA GLU A 4 -0.06 -45.23 52.75
C GLU A 4 -0.36 -45.88 51.39
N GLU A 5 -1.48 -46.59 51.23
CA GLU A 5 -1.78 -47.35 50.00
C GLU A 5 -2.69 -46.60 49.00
N LYS A 6 -2.94 -45.30 49.20
CA LYS A 6 -3.70 -44.46 48.25
C LYS A 6 -2.87 -43.38 47.55
N GLN A 7 -1.55 -43.39 47.72
CA GLN A 7 -0.67 -42.35 47.20
C GLN A 7 0.20 -42.83 46.02
N GLU A 8 -0.35 -43.70 45.18
CA GLU A 8 0.31 -44.22 43.97
C GLU A 8 -0.50 -43.93 42.69
N LEU A 9 -1.10 -42.74 42.59
CA LEU A 9 -1.85 -42.32 41.38
C LEU A 9 -1.65 -40.85 40.96
N LEU A 10 -0.61 -40.16 41.45
CA LEU A 10 -0.28 -38.82 40.92
C LEU A 10 1.16 -38.81 40.38
N PRO A 11 1.35 -38.54 39.07
CA PRO A 11 2.68 -38.50 38.48
C PRO A 11 3.51 -37.39 39.12
N LYS A 12 4.78 -37.71 39.42
CA LYS A 12 5.76 -36.78 39.97
C LYS A 12 5.85 -35.57 39.06
N LYS A 13 5.64 -34.37 39.63
CA LYS A 13 5.85 -33.09 38.95
C LYS A 13 7.35 -32.96 38.68
N GLU A 14 7.77 -33.32 37.47
CA GLU A 14 9.13 -33.08 36.99
C GLU A 14 9.40 -31.57 37.03
N THR A 15 10.42 -31.18 37.77
CA THR A 15 11.02 -29.85 37.71
C THR A 15 11.40 -29.57 36.27
N GLU A 16 10.66 -28.66 35.65
CA GLU A 16 10.92 -28.09 34.34
C GLU A 16 12.38 -27.60 34.29
N LYS A 17 13.22 -28.32 33.54
CA LYS A 17 14.58 -27.88 33.26
C LYS A 17 14.46 -26.55 32.53
N ILE A 18 14.97 -25.48 33.14
CA ILE A 18 15.23 -24.21 32.44
C ILE A 18 16.14 -24.58 31.27
N GLY A 19 15.56 -24.55 30.06
CA GLY A 19 16.24 -24.95 28.84
C GLY A 19 17.51 -24.13 28.63
N ASP A 20 18.45 -24.73 27.88
CA ASP A 20 19.71 -24.10 27.49
C ASP A 20 19.48 -22.65 27.01
N PRO A 21 20.43 -21.72 27.24
CA PRO A 21 20.29 -20.33 26.84
C PRO A 21 19.84 -20.27 25.38
N ILE A 22 18.71 -19.60 25.11
CA ILE A 22 18.16 -19.46 23.76
C ILE A 22 19.30 -19.01 22.85
N GLU A 23 19.74 -19.92 21.98
CA GLU A 23 20.78 -19.62 21.01
C GLU A 23 20.26 -18.45 20.18
N ARG A 24 20.97 -17.31 20.20
CA ARG A 24 20.60 -16.15 19.39
C ARG A 24 20.36 -16.66 17.97
N PRO A 25 19.21 -16.35 17.33
CA PRO A 25 18.96 -16.80 15.97
C PRO A 25 20.16 -16.39 15.13
N THR A 26 20.93 -17.38 14.70
CA THR A 26 22.11 -17.15 13.88
C THR A 26 21.64 -16.49 12.62
N VAL A 27 22.19 -15.32 12.29
CA VAL A 27 21.92 -14.63 11.02
C VAL A 27 22.09 -15.68 9.91
N PRO A 28 21.06 -15.91 9.06
CA PRO A 28 21.17 -16.88 7.98
C PRO A 28 22.43 -16.58 7.19
N LYS A 29 23.34 -17.55 7.08
CA LYS A 29 24.50 -17.42 6.20
C LYS A 29 23.95 -17.29 4.79
N VAL A 30 24.01 -16.07 4.24
CA VAL A 30 23.57 -15.79 2.87
C VAL A 30 24.37 -16.69 1.95
N ASP A 31 23.69 -17.61 1.29
CA ASP A 31 24.30 -18.48 0.30
C ASP A 31 24.48 -17.67 -0.99
N TYR A 32 25.69 -17.16 -1.19
CA TYR A 32 26.12 -16.45 -2.41
C TYR A 32 26.08 -17.35 -3.66
N SER A 33 25.71 -18.64 -3.53
CA SER A 33 25.48 -19.56 -4.65
C SER A 33 24.17 -19.28 -5.41
N LYS A 34 23.25 -18.46 -4.89
CA LYS A 34 22.05 -18.05 -5.61
C LYS A 34 22.37 -16.85 -6.51
N LYS A 35 22.12 -16.98 -7.81
CA LYS A 35 22.19 -15.87 -8.77
C LYS A 35 21.28 -14.73 -8.30
N THR A 36 21.82 -13.52 -8.27
CA THR A 36 21.06 -12.29 -7.98
C THR A 36 20.27 -11.84 -9.22
N PHE A 37 19.31 -10.93 -9.06
CA PHE A 37 18.59 -10.33 -10.20
C PHE A 37 19.51 -9.58 -11.15
N TYR A 38 20.59 -9.00 -10.63
CA TYR A 38 21.64 -8.41 -11.45
C TYR A 38 22.37 -9.47 -12.28
N ASP A 39 22.68 -10.64 -11.70
CA ASP A 39 23.32 -11.76 -12.42
C ASP A 39 22.44 -12.33 -13.53
N TYR A 40 21.11 -12.40 -13.32
CA TYR A 40 20.17 -12.84 -14.37
C TYR A 40 20.13 -11.89 -15.57
N LEU A 41 20.35 -10.59 -15.33
CA LEU A 41 20.49 -9.59 -16.40
C LEU A 41 21.94 -9.43 -16.91
N GLY A 42 22.92 -10.09 -16.27
CA GLY A 42 24.34 -9.92 -16.59
C GLY A 42 24.89 -8.54 -16.24
N LEU A 43 24.28 -7.88 -15.25
CA LEU A 43 24.64 -6.55 -14.78
C LEU A 43 25.38 -6.62 -13.44
N LYS A 44 26.08 -5.54 -13.12
CA LYS A 44 26.61 -5.31 -11.77
C LYS A 44 25.55 -4.65 -10.90
N ASN A 45 25.68 -4.82 -9.58
CA ASN A 45 24.75 -4.23 -8.59
C ASN A 45 24.73 -2.68 -8.62
N ASP A 46 25.76 -2.04 -9.19
CA ASP A 46 25.87 -0.59 -9.37
C ASP A 46 25.32 -0.09 -10.72
N ALA A 47 24.67 -0.94 -11.52
CA ALA A 47 24.15 -0.57 -12.81
C ALA A 47 23.10 0.56 -12.72
N SER A 48 23.19 1.50 -13.67
CA SER A 48 22.25 2.60 -13.80
C SER A 48 20.86 2.12 -14.22
N GLU A 49 19.82 2.88 -13.89
CA GLU A 49 18.44 2.55 -14.31
C GLU A 49 18.28 2.45 -15.83
N GLU A 50 19.01 3.28 -16.58
CA GLU A 50 18.97 3.28 -18.05
C GLU A 50 19.57 1.98 -18.59
N THR A 51 20.72 1.55 -18.05
CA THR A 51 21.36 0.29 -18.41
C THR A 51 20.49 -0.92 -18.06
N ILE A 52 19.85 -0.91 -16.88
CA ILE A 52 18.93 -1.98 -16.47
C ILE A 52 17.78 -2.09 -17.47
N LYS A 53 17.16 -0.96 -17.82
CA LYS A 53 16.02 -0.93 -18.77
C LYS A 53 16.43 -1.38 -20.17
N SER A 54 17.59 -0.93 -20.68
CA SER A 54 18.06 -1.31 -22.01
C SER A 54 18.38 -2.80 -22.07
N THR A 55 19.15 -3.32 -21.11
CA THR A 55 19.56 -4.73 -21.08
C THR A 55 18.36 -5.65 -20.87
N TYR A 56 17.41 -5.29 -20.01
CA TYR A 56 16.17 -6.02 -19.85
C TYR A 56 15.35 -6.09 -21.15
N ALA A 57 15.22 -4.98 -21.87
CA ALA A 57 14.49 -4.94 -23.14
C ALA A 57 15.17 -5.80 -24.22
N GLU A 58 16.50 -5.82 -24.27
CA GLU A 58 17.28 -6.66 -25.18
C GLU A 58 17.13 -8.14 -24.86
N LEU A 59 17.31 -8.52 -23.60
CA LEU A 59 17.20 -9.91 -23.15
C LEU A 59 15.78 -10.46 -23.32
N SER A 60 14.75 -9.65 -23.04
CA SER A 60 13.34 -10.03 -23.23
C SER A 60 13.00 -10.32 -24.69
N LYS A 61 13.61 -9.58 -25.64
CA LYS A 61 13.46 -9.86 -27.08
C LYS A 61 14.23 -11.12 -27.47
N LYS A 62 15.46 -11.27 -26.95
CA LYS A 62 16.34 -12.39 -27.28
C LYS A 62 15.80 -13.73 -26.81
N TYR A 63 15.22 -13.79 -25.62
CA TYR A 63 14.70 -15.02 -25.00
C TYR A 63 13.18 -15.13 -25.08
N ASN A 64 12.55 -14.42 -26.02
CA ASN A 64 11.09 -14.46 -26.15
C ASN A 64 10.58 -15.91 -26.28
N PRO A 65 9.54 -16.32 -25.54
CA PRO A 65 9.08 -17.71 -25.49
C PRO A 65 8.51 -18.21 -26.82
N ILE A 66 8.15 -17.30 -27.74
CA ILE A 66 7.68 -17.64 -29.08
C ILE A 66 8.85 -18.08 -29.96
N THR A 67 9.99 -17.39 -29.88
CA THR A 67 11.17 -17.69 -30.71
C THR A 67 12.08 -18.74 -30.09
N ASN A 68 12.09 -18.85 -28.75
CA ASN A 68 12.93 -19.80 -28.02
C ASN A 68 12.11 -20.54 -26.95
N PRO A 69 11.25 -21.50 -27.38
CA PRO A 69 10.38 -22.24 -26.46
C PRO A 69 11.14 -23.14 -25.47
N ASP A 70 12.40 -23.48 -25.73
CA ASP A 70 13.21 -24.31 -24.84
C ASP A 70 13.82 -23.53 -23.66
N GLU A 71 13.86 -22.19 -23.74
CA GLU A 71 14.45 -21.30 -22.73
C GLU A 71 13.40 -20.52 -21.91
N ILE A 72 12.18 -21.07 -21.76
CA ILE A 72 11.08 -20.41 -21.01
C ILE A 72 11.48 -20.11 -19.57
N SER A 73 12.17 -21.03 -18.88
CA SER A 73 12.61 -20.83 -17.50
C SER A 73 13.54 -19.62 -17.38
N ARG A 74 14.48 -19.48 -18.32
CA ARG A 74 15.39 -18.34 -18.37
C ARG A 74 14.65 -17.04 -18.67
N TYR A 75 13.67 -17.08 -19.57
CA TYR A 75 12.83 -15.92 -19.85
C TYR A 75 12.07 -15.45 -18.60
N GLN A 76 11.54 -16.38 -17.80
CA GLN A 76 10.86 -16.06 -16.55
C GLN A 76 11.81 -15.38 -15.54
N ASP A 77 13.03 -15.89 -15.40
CA ASP A 77 14.03 -15.27 -14.51
C ASP A 77 14.40 -13.85 -14.96
N ILE A 78 14.55 -13.63 -16.27
CA ILE A 78 14.82 -12.31 -16.87
C ILE A 78 13.63 -11.37 -16.65
N LEU A 79 12.41 -11.85 -16.86
CA LEU A 79 11.18 -11.08 -16.67
C LEU A 79 11.07 -10.62 -15.21
N TYR A 80 11.20 -11.55 -14.27
CA TYR A 80 11.10 -11.28 -12.84
C TYR A 80 12.17 -10.30 -12.35
N SER A 81 13.42 -10.50 -12.79
CA SER A 81 14.55 -9.64 -12.45
C SER A 81 14.36 -8.23 -13.03
N GLY A 82 13.93 -8.15 -14.29
CA GLY A 82 13.68 -6.90 -15.00
C GLY A 82 12.55 -6.07 -14.37
N GLU A 83 11.43 -6.71 -14.04
CA GLU A 83 10.29 -6.06 -13.38
C GLU A 83 10.67 -5.47 -12.02
N THR A 84 11.47 -6.21 -11.25
CA THR A 84 11.95 -5.78 -9.93
C THR A 84 12.92 -4.61 -10.05
N LEU A 85 13.95 -4.75 -10.88
CA LEU A 85 15.05 -3.77 -10.97
C LEU A 85 14.66 -2.49 -11.75
N THR A 86 13.64 -2.55 -12.61
CA THR A 86 13.13 -1.39 -13.35
C THR A 86 12.28 -0.46 -12.48
N ASN A 87 11.64 -0.99 -11.43
CA ASN A 87 10.85 -0.21 -10.50
C ASN A 87 11.74 0.33 -9.37
N PRO A 88 11.90 1.66 -9.21
CA PRO A 88 12.84 2.23 -8.24
C PRO A 88 12.48 1.86 -6.78
N VAL A 89 11.19 1.66 -6.49
CA VAL A 89 10.73 1.26 -5.16
C VAL A 89 11.08 -0.20 -4.90
N LEU A 90 10.77 -1.11 -5.83
CA LEU A 90 11.08 -2.53 -5.68
C LEU A 90 12.57 -2.79 -5.70
N LYS A 91 13.33 -2.11 -6.57
CA LYS A 91 14.79 -2.16 -6.59
C LYS A 91 15.37 -1.78 -5.22
N LYS A 92 14.90 -0.68 -4.62
CA LYS A 92 15.36 -0.28 -3.29
C LYS A 92 15.06 -1.35 -2.23
N PHE A 93 13.85 -1.89 -2.22
CA PHE A 93 13.48 -2.96 -1.28
C PHE A 93 14.28 -4.24 -1.52
N TYR A 94 14.60 -4.55 -2.76
CA TYR A 94 15.47 -5.66 -3.13
C TYR A 94 16.89 -5.44 -2.64
N ASP A 95 17.47 -4.26 -2.89
CA ASP A 95 18.82 -3.91 -2.48
C ASP A 95 18.96 -3.88 -0.94
N GLU A 96 17.89 -3.53 -0.21
CA GLU A 96 17.89 -3.41 1.26
C GLU A 96 17.53 -4.72 2.00
N TYR A 97 16.62 -5.53 1.46
CA TYR A 97 16.05 -6.70 2.13
C TYR A 97 16.16 -8.02 1.34
N GLY A 98 16.73 -7.99 0.12
CA GLY A 98 16.94 -9.15 -0.74
C GLY A 98 15.66 -9.74 -1.34
N ASP A 99 15.74 -10.98 -1.83
CA ASP A 99 14.66 -11.68 -2.55
C ASP A 99 13.33 -11.75 -1.76
N VAL A 100 13.41 -11.80 -0.42
CA VAL A 100 12.25 -11.97 0.46
C VAL A 100 11.27 -10.78 0.36
N SER A 101 11.78 -9.56 0.19
CA SER A 101 10.92 -8.38 0.07
C SER A 101 10.10 -8.37 -1.21
N VAL A 102 10.70 -8.87 -2.30
CA VAL A 102 10.05 -8.97 -3.61
C VAL A 102 9.01 -10.09 -3.59
N LEU A 103 9.33 -11.23 -2.96
CA LEU A 103 8.36 -12.30 -2.72
C LEU A 103 7.15 -11.79 -1.92
N LEU A 104 7.39 -11.07 -0.82
CA LEU A 104 6.33 -10.51 0.00
C LEU A 104 5.48 -9.51 -0.79
N PHE A 105 6.10 -8.65 -1.59
CA PHE A 105 5.38 -7.70 -2.44
C PHE A 105 4.47 -8.41 -3.45
N ASN A 106 4.96 -9.45 -4.11
CA ASN A 106 4.17 -10.21 -5.09
C ASN A 106 3.01 -10.97 -4.42
N ILE A 107 3.27 -11.57 -3.26
CA ILE A 107 2.24 -12.19 -2.42
C ILE A 107 1.17 -11.15 -2.07
N LEU A 108 1.58 -9.98 -1.56
CA LEU A 108 0.65 -8.91 -1.21
C LEU A 108 -0.17 -8.43 -2.41
N GLN A 109 0.41 -8.34 -3.61
CA GLN A 109 -0.32 -7.99 -4.84
C GLN A 109 -1.40 -9.02 -5.20
N ILE A 110 -1.13 -10.32 -4.98
CA ILE A 110 -2.09 -11.41 -5.24
C ILE A 110 -3.25 -11.37 -4.24
N TYR A 111 -2.96 -11.20 -2.95
CA TYR A 111 -3.98 -11.22 -1.89
C TYR A 111 -4.71 -9.89 -1.73
N PHE A 112 -4.07 -8.78 -2.08
CA PHE A 112 -4.62 -7.44 -2.06
C PHE A 112 -4.31 -6.77 -3.40
N PRO A 113 -5.16 -6.97 -4.42
CA PRO A 113 -5.01 -6.30 -5.71
C PRO A 113 -5.24 -4.81 -5.49
N LEU A 114 -4.16 -4.12 -5.12
CA LEU A 114 -4.08 -2.67 -5.08
C LEU A 114 -4.29 -2.22 -6.51
N LYS A 115 -5.54 -1.90 -6.87
CA LYS A 115 -5.86 -1.16 -8.08
C LYS A 115 -4.96 0.07 -8.00
N GLN A 116 -3.93 0.11 -8.86
CA GLN A 116 -2.99 1.22 -8.94
C GLN A 116 -3.83 2.49 -8.93
N ILE A 117 -3.71 3.26 -7.85
CA ILE A 117 -4.44 4.51 -7.73
C ILE A 117 -3.81 5.39 -8.81
N GLU A 118 -4.48 5.46 -9.98
CA GLU A 118 -4.20 6.49 -10.96
C GLU A 118 -4.05 7.80 -10.20
N LYS A 119 -2.95 8.53 -10.47
CA LYS A 119 -2.59 9.80 -9.83
C LYS A 119 -3.86 10.51 -9.37
N PRO A 120 -4.03 10.77 -8.06
CA PRO A 120 -5.31 11.22 -7.53
C PRO A 120 -5.78 12.39 -8.38
N SER A 121 -6.93 12.21 -9.03
CA SER A 121 -7.40 13.19 -10.00
C SER A 121 -7.47 14.55 -9.30
N LYS A 122 -7.20 15.64 -10.03
CA LYS A 122 -7.22 17.01 -9.49
C LYS A 122 -8.53 17.32 -8.72
N TYR A 123 -9.57 16.54 -8.99
CA TYR A 123 -10.90 16.62 -8.40
C TYR A 123 -10.98 16.14 -6.94
N ILE A 124 -10.10 15.24 -6.47
CA ILE A 124 -10.08 14.81 -5.05
C ILE A 124 -9.75 16.00 -4.15
N TYR A 125 -8.78 16.83 -4.55
CA TYR A 125 -8.44 18.06 -3.83
C TYR A 125 -9.58 19.09 -3.88
N GLY A 126 -10.29 19.20 -5.02
CA GLY A 126 -11.46 20.08 -5.14
C GLY A 126 -12.65 19.63 -4.29
N ALA A 127 -12.86 18.32 -4.14
CA ALA A 127 -13.87 17.74 -3.26
C ALA A 127 -13.52 17.94 -1.77
N LEU A 128 -12.27 17.75 -1.39
CA LEU A 128 -11.77 18.01 -0.03
C LEU A 128 -11.90 19.50 0.34
N PHE A 129 -11.56 20.40 -0.58
CA PHE A 129 -11.68 21.83 -0.35
C PHE A 129 -13.13 22.26 -0.15
N GLY A 130 -14.06 21.77 -0.97
CA GLY A 130 -15.47 22.10 -0.78
C GLY A 130 -16.12 21.43 0.43
N ALA A 131 -15.70 20.22 0.79
CA ALA A 131 -16.11 19.60 2.05
C ALA A 131 -15.71 20.47 3.26
N SER A 132 -14.50 21.03 3.26
CA SER A 132 -14.07 21.96 4.30
C SER A 132 -14.92 23.24 4.35
N GLY A 133 -15.35 23.75 3.19
CA GLY A 133 -16.25 24.91 3.09
C GLY A 133 -17.65 24.63 3.66
N VAL A 134 -18.20 23.44 3.42
CA VAL A 134 -19.48 23.00 4.00
C VAL A 134 -19.37 22.88 5.51
N CYS A 135 -18.29 22.28 6.02
CA CYS A 135 -18.05 22.20 7.47
C CYS A 135 -17.92 23.59 8.12
N ALA A 136 -17.23 24.54 7.49
CA ALA A 136 -17.12 25.91 7.98
C ALA A 136 -18.48 26.63 8.00
N CYS A 137 -19.30 26.44 6.96
CA CYS A 137 -20.66 27.01 6.90
C CYS A 137 -21.56 26.44 8.00
N LEU A 138 -21.52 25.12 8.23
CA LEU A 138 -22.24 24.47 9.33
C LEU A 138 -21.77 24.94 10.70
N PHE A 139 -20.47 25.19 10.86
CA PHE A 139 -19.93 25.73 12.12
C PHE A 139 -20.45 27.16 12.38
N ILE A 140 -20.50 28.01 11.35
CA ILE A 140 -21.01 29.39 11.46
C ILE A 140 -22.50 29.39 11.83
N THR A 141 -23.32 28.52 11.24
CA THR A 141 -24.76 28.45 11.57
C THR A 141 -24.99 27.95 13.01
N VAL A 142 -24.21 26.98 13.46
CA VAL A 142 -24.24 26.50 14.85
C VAL A 142 -23.84 27.64 15.82
N MET A 143 -22.74 28.35 15.55
CA MET A 143 -22.30 29.49 16.38
C MET A 143 -23.33 30.63 16.41
N ALA A 144 -23.97 30.94 15.28
CA ALA A 144 -25.02 31.95 15.21
C ALA A 144 -26.27 31.54 16.03
N PHE A 145 -26.63 30.25 16.02
CA PHE A 145 -27.72 29.72 16.84
C PHE A 145 -27.40 29.80 18.34
N PHE A 146 -26.20 29.38 18.74
CA PHE A 146 -25.73 29.48 20.13
C PHE A 146 -25.67 30.93 20.63
N SER A 147 -25.21 31.86 19.78
CA SER A 147 -25.15 33.29 20.11
C SER A 147 -26.53 33.90 20.38
N ARG A 148 -27.58 33.36 19.77
CA ARG A 148 -28.97 33.76 20.04
C ARG A 148 -29.52 33.11 21.31
N PHE A 149 -29.16 31.86 21.60
CA PHE A 149 -29.53 31.20 22.86
C PHE A 149 -29.00 31.95 24.08
N ILE A 150 -27.80 32.52 23.97
CA ILE A 150 -27.15 33.32 25.02
C ILE A 150 -27.71 34.76 25.08
N GLY A 151 -28.60 35.15 24.16
CA GLY A 151 -29.22 36.48 24.14
C GLY A 151 -28.29 37.62 23.72
N SER A 152 -27.07 37.31 23.25
CA SER A 152 -26.03 38.30 22.97
C SER A 152 -26.16 38.98 21.60
N TYR A 153 -27.03 38.48 20.71
CA TYR A 153 -27.16 38.96 19.32
C TYR A 153 -28.63 39.17 18.90
N SER A 154 -28.92 40.35 18.32
CA SER A 154 -30.26 40.76 17.84
C SER A 154 -30.48 40.53 16.34
N ALA A 155 -29.46 40.10 15.59
CA ALA A 155 -29.53 39.93 14.15
C ALA A 155 -30.39 38.71 13.75
N ASN A 156 -31.08 38.81 12.62
CA ASN A 156 -31.93 37.76 12.07
C ASN A 156 -31.09 36.58 11.56
N TRP A 157 -30.93 35.56 12.40
CA TRP A 157 -30.23 34.29 12.16
C TRP A 157 -30.66 33.53 10.88
N ILE A 158 -31.85 33.86 10.35
CA ILE A 158 -32.37 33.23 9.14
C ILE A 158 -31.58 33.61 7.89
N TYR A 159 -31.00 34.81 7.82
CA TYR A 159 -30.22 35.25 6.66
C TYR A 159 -28.90 34.47 6.48
N PRO A 160 -28.04 34.30 7.51
CA PRO A 160 -26.85 33.46 7.36
C PRO A 160 -27.21 32.00 7.11
N MET A 161 -28.27 31.48 7.74
CA MET A 161 -28.75 30.12 7.48
C MET A 161 -29.17 29.94 6.00
N LEU A 162 -30.00 30.83 5.47
CA LEU A 162 -30.45 30.77 4.08
C LEU A 162 -29.27 30.88 3.10
N ALA A 163 -28.31 31.78 3.38
CA ALA A 163 -27.11 31.93 2.57
C ALA A 163 -26.26 30.64 2.54
N THR A 164 -26.08 29.96 3.67
CA THR A 164 -25.34 28.69 3.71
C THR A 164 -26.06 27.56 2.96
N ILE A 165 -27.39 27.49 3.01
CA ILE A 165 -28.17 26.51 2.27
C ILE A 165 -28.02 26.73 0.76
N VAL A 166 -28.08 27.98 0.30
CA VAL A 166 -27.89 28.33 -1.11
C VAL A 166 -26.47 27.98 -1.58
N LEU A 167 -25.44 28.27 -0.79
CA LEU A 167 -24.06 27.91 -1.11
C LEU A 167 -23.83 26.40 -1.14
N CYS A 168 -24.42 25.65 -0.20
CA CYS A 168 -24.33 24.19 -0.18
C CYS A 168 -25.04 23.57 -1.40
N LEU A 169 -26.26 24.02 -1.71
CA LEU A 169 -27.00 23.55 -2.88
C LEU A 169 -26.28 23.90 -4.18
N GLY A 170 -25.75 25.11 -4.31
CA GLY A 170 -24.95 25.52 -5.46
C GLY A 170 -23.70 24.67 -5.65
N TYR A 171 -23.01 24.32 -4.56
CA TYR A 171 -21.84 23.45 -4.60
C TYR A 171 -22.20 22.01 -4.98
N LEU A 172 -23.32 21.47 -4.45
CA LEU A 172 -23.81 20.14 -4.83
C LEU A 172 -24.20 20.06 -6.31
N ILE A 173 -24.89 21.08 -6.82
CA ILE A 173 -25.25 21.19 -8.25
C ILE A 173 -23.97 21.27 -9.10
N TYR A 174 -23.00 22.08 -8.69
CA TYR A 174 -21.71 22.20 -9.37
C TYR A 174 -20.97 20.88 -9.44
N ILE A 175 -20.89 20.12 -8.34
CA ILE A 175 -20.29 18.76 -8.36
C ILE A 175 -21.06 17.86 -9.33
N ALA A 176 -22.39 17.80 -9.22
CA ALA A 176 -23.21 16.90 -10.04
C ALA A 176 -23.05 17.15 -11.54
N PHE A 177 -23.04 18.43 -11.96
CA PHE A 177 -22.79 18.82 -13.34
C PHE A 177 -21.39 18.44 -13.79
N ARG A 178 -20.40 18.70 -12.95
CA ARG A 178 -19.00 18.45 -13.29
C ARG A 178 -18.70 16.95 -13.37
N THR A 179 -19.24 16.14 -12.46
CA THR A 179 -19.15 14.67 -12.55
C THR A 179 -19.77 14.12 -13.82
N LYS A 180 -20.92 14.66 -14.27
CA LYS A 180 -21.52 14.24 -15.54
C LYS A 180 -20.66 14.61 -16.74
N TYR A 181 -20.06 15.81 -16.74
CA TYR A 181 -19.20 16.25 -17.83
C TYR A 181 -17.92 15.41 -17.93
N ASP A 182 -17.28 15.10 -16.81
CA ASP A 182 -16.04 14.32 -16.78
C ASP A 182 -16.28 12.85 -17.21
N ILE A 183 -17.41 12.23 -16.82
CA ILE A 183 -17.78 10.89 -17.30
C ILE A 183 -17.93 10.88 -18.82
N ALA A 184 -18.64 11.87 -19.37
CA ALA A 184 -18.82 12.01 -20.83
C ALA A 184 -17.50 12.34 -21.57
N ALA A 185 -16.52 12.96 -20.90
CA ALA A 185 -15.21 13.25 -21.46
C ALA A 185 -14.27 12.02 -21.44
N SER A 186 -14.44 11.11 -20.47
CA SER A 186 -13.64 9.88 -20.37
C SER A 186 -14.06 8.76 -21.35
N GLU A 187 -15.22 8.90 -21.99
CA GLU A 187 -15.77 7.94 -22.95
C GLU A 187 -15.40 8.26 -24.42
N LYS A 188 -14.68 9.37 -24.66
CA LYS A 188 -14.14 9.79 -25.97
C LYS A 188 -12.64 9.53 -26.06
#